data_AF-A0A1G1M206-F1
#
_entry.id   AF-A0A1G1M206-F1
#
_cell.length_a   1.000
_cell.length_b   1.000
_cell.length_c   1.000
_cell.angle_alpha   90.00
_cell.angle_beta   90.00
_cell.angle_gamma   90.00
#
_symmetry.space_group_name_H-M   'P 1'
#
loop_
_entity.id
_entity.type
_entity.pdbx_description
1 polymer ?
#
loop_
_entity_poly.entity_id
_entity_poly.type
_entity_poly.pdbx_seq_one_letter_code
_entity_poly.pdbx_strand_id
1 'polypeptide(L)'
;LNPLKSELERNKIAREIAKAFCLPVDEALDLVQNTPIILIDNLLYATALQVKQYFRSSQKDIDVSNDSFLKRRCYRTVWPTPPNLAFLHQSGSPSVPLRKNETEKLDHGEAIQEIRSWVQAEGVSSEHGDIRGSAKNGMANQNNRHFRSILEEEREKLLKESVGLKESMSQLRKALEKAQIEVSEKESAVQSSEDAKKQKEKEAQELQALVNHAEEKYELLREEFRQTRQYFEEKLGSEDRKSEELLKRIEERDLTHKELLGEKQALLKSFHTVKNDLQRARDEQEQARREGESQAAQFRRELENQKTLVEGLHSKIKNLEEGKKIVQSSETRLIQELELQTQQAKRWEQRSSEFEKEIRQMRGSFEDQQKSWQVRLAQLEAREMDLENARKEIRQLHVELDQREIVQKKAQFQEQLVAKEARLKQVVKQQEKIESEIRDHEEEMRKLLAEQETIEREVIEAKQAQRHWAEKKKHEGPVLEKRKSESSPDAPKFHASHARPEVLDD
;
A
#
# COMPACT_ATOMS: atom_id res chain seq x y z
N LEU A 1 26.14 16.52 -34.46
CA LEU A 1 27.43 17.02 -34.97
C LEU A 1 28.37 15.83 -35.09
N ASN A 2 28.83 15.51 -36.30
CA ASN A 2 29.79 14.43 -36.54
C ASN A 2 31.21 14.96 -36.22
N PRO A 3 32.05 14.24 -35.44
CA PRO A 3 33.36 14.76 -35.03
C PRO A 3 34.39 14.85 -36.16
N LEU A 4 34.20 14.11 -37.27
CA LEU A 4 35.15 14.03 -38.37
C LEU A 4 35.05 15.24 -39.30
N LYS A 5 36.02 16.16 -39.21
CA LYS A 5 36.01 17.45 -39.93
C LYS A 5 36.51 17.36 -41.37
N SER A 6 37.30 16.35 -41.73
CA SER A 6 37.80 16.16 -43.10
C SER A 6 37.06 15.05 -43.83
N GLU A 7 36.70 15.29 -45.09
CA GLU A 7 36.19 14.26 -45.99
C GLU A 7 37.23 13.17 -46.29
N LEU A 8 38.52 13.54 -46.35
CA LEU A 8 39.60 12.60 -46.59
C LEU A 8 39.81 11.66 -45.39
N GLU A 9 39.53 12.14 -44.16
CA GLU A 9 39.51 11.31 -42.95
C GLU A 9 38.29 10.37 -42.95
N ARG A 10 37.09 10.88 -43.24
CA ARG A 10 35.86 10.05 -43.38
C ARG A 10 36.06 8.93 -44.41
N ASN A 11 36.60 9.26 -45.58
CA ASN A 11 36.88 8.32 -46.67
C ASN A 11 38.06 7.38 -46.37
N LYS A 12 38.90 7.65 -45.36
CA LYS A 12 39.89 6.69 -44.84
C LYS A 12 39.25 5.73 -43.83
N ILE A 13 38.51 6.27 -42.87
CA ILE A 13 37.86 5.51 -41.79
C ILE A 13 36.83 4.53 -42.36
N ALA A 14 35.98 4.96 -43.30
CA ALA A 14 35.02 4.10 -43.98
C ALA A 14 35.69 2.90 -44.70
N ARG A 15 36.86 3.09 -45.33
CA ARG A 15 37.60 2.00 -45.98
C ARG A 15 38.21 1.00 -45.00
N GLU A 16 38.72 1.44 -43.85
CA GLU A 16 39.18 0.51 -42.81
C GLU A 16 38.01 -0.22 -42.11
N ILE A 17 36.86 0.44 -41.94
CA ILE A 17 35.61 -0.19 -41.43
C ILE A 17 35.09 -1.25 -42.42
N ALA A 18 35.00 -0.91 -43.71
CA ALA A 18 34.61 -1.85 -44.77
C ALA A 18 35.52 -3.08 -44.82
N LYS A 19 36.84 -2.86 -44.74
CA LYS A 19 37.86 -3.91 -44.74
C LYS A 19 37.86 -4.79 -43.48
N ALA A 20 37.64 -4.21 -42.29
CA ALA A 20 37.62 -4.97 -41.04
C ALA A 20 36.36 -5.81 -40.90
N PHE A 21 35.19 -5.28 -41.28
CA PHE A 21 33.90 -5.94 -41.08
C PHE A 21 33.30 -6.56 -42.35
N CYS A 22 34.06 -6.59 -43.45
CA CYS A 22 33.66 -7.11 -44.77
C CYS A 22 32.37 -6.48 -45.34
N LEU A 23 32.23 -5.16 -45.19
CA LEU A 23 31.08 -4.40 -45.67
C LEU A 23 31.35 -3.80 -47.06
N PRO A 24 30.31 -3.51 -47.87
CA PRO A 24 30.43 -2.59 -49.00
C PRO A 24 30.99 -1.23 -48.56
N VAL A 25 31.83 -0.62 -49.41
CA VAL A 25 32.46 0.67 -49.09
C VAL A 25 31.41 1.78 -48.95
N ASP A 26 30.34 1.72 -49.73
CA ASP A 26 29.25 2.70 -49.72
C ASP A 26 28.41 2.62 -48.42
N GLU A 27 28.13 1.41 -47.92
CA GLU A 27 27.49 1.21 -46.61
C GLU A 27 28.39 1.71 -45.47
N ALA A 28 29.70 1.47 -45.54
CA ALA A 28 30.64 1.97 -44.55
C ALA A 28 30.82 3.50 -44.61
N LEU A 29 30.65 4.12 -45.79
CA LEU A 29 30.62 5.57 -45.96
C LEU A 29 29.35 6.16 -45.34
N ASP A 30 28.18 5.60 -45.64
CA ASP A 30 26.90 6.08 -45.07
C ASP A 30 26.90 5.95 -43.53
N LEU A 31 27.36 4.81 -43.01
CA LEU A 31 27.54 4.57 -41.58
C LEU A 31 28.40 5.67 -40.91
N VAL A 32 29.54 6.01 -41.51
CA VAL A 32 30.48 7.03 -41.00
C VAL A 32 29.95 8.46 -41.16
N GLN A 33 29.08 8.73 -42.14
CA GLN A 33 28.44 10.03 -42.32
C GLN A 33 27.30 10.25 -41.32
N ASN A 34 26.40 9.27 -41.20
CA ASN A 34 25.15 9.37 -40.44
C ASN A 34 25.31 9.04 -38.95
N THR A 35 26.29 8.21 -38.56
CA THR A 35 26.45 7.75 -37.18
C THR A 35 27.62 8.47 -36.48
N PRO A 36 27.36 9.36 -35.50
CA PRO A 36 28.43 10.11 -34.83
C PRO A 36 29.22 9.29 -33.80
N ILE A 37 28.69 8.14 -33.36
CA ILE A 37 29.34 7.19 -32.43
C ILE A 37 28.87 5.77 -32.79
N ILE A 38 29.78 4.92 -33.27
CA ILE A 38 29.49 3.52 -33.60
C ILE A 38 29.67 2.66 -32.35
N LEU A 39 28.61 1.98 -31.91
CA LEU A 39 28.65 1.03 -30.79
C LEU A 39 28.86 -0.40 -31.29
N ILE A 40 29.90 -1.07 -30.78
CA ILE A 40 30.05 -2.54 -30.89
C ILE A 40 29.76 -3.14 -29.52
N ASP A 41 28.77 -4.03 -29.46
CA ASP A 41 28.16 -4.50 -28.23
C ASP A 41 28.42 -5.99 -27.98
N ASN A 42 28.21 -6.46 -26.74
CA ASN A 42 28.35 -7.86 -26.31
C ASN A 42 29.74 -8.51 -26.55
N LEU A 43 30.82 -7.71 -26.61
CA LEU A 43 32.18 -8.23 -26.70
C LEU A 43 32.76 -8.62 -25.33
N LEU A 44 33.61 -9.65 -25.31
CA LEU A 44 34.52 -9.89 -24.18
C LEU A 44 35.56 -8.76 -24.09
N TYR A 45 35.93 -8.36 -22.87
CA TYR A 45 36.84 -7.23 -22.63
C TYR A 45 38.20 -7.37 -23.34
N ALA A 46 38.76 -8.59 -23.38
CA ALA A 46 39.99 -8.87 -24.12
C ALA A 46 39.84 -8.63 -25.64
N THR A 47 38.71 -9.03 -26.22
CA THR A 47 38.38 -8.79 -27.64
C THR A 47 38.15 -7.31 -27.92
N ALA A 48 37.48 -6.59 -27.01
CA ALA A 48 37.30 -5.14 -27.13
C ALA A 48 38.64 -4.38 -27.10
N LEU A 49 39.60 -4.82 -26.27
CA LEU A 49 40.96 -4.27 -26.29
C LEU A 49 41.72 -4.59 -27.59
N GLN A 50 41.55 -5.78 -28.17
CA GLN A 50 42.12 -6.13 -29.48
C GLN A 50 41.55 -5.23 -30.60
N VAL A 51 40.24 -4.98 -30.62
CA VAL A 51 39.61 -4.03 -31.56
C VAL A 51 40.16 -2.60 -31.36
N LYS A 52 40.23 -2.11 -30.12
CA LYS A 52 40.81 -0.78 -29.81
C LYS A 52 42.27 -0.68 -30.25
N GLN A 53 43.06 -1.74 -30.12
CA GLN A 53 44.46 -1.77 -30.57
C GLN A 53 44.59 -1.84 -32.10
N TYR A 54 43.72 -2.56 -32.80
CA TYR A 54 43.72 -2.67 -34.28
C TYR A 54 43.49 -1.29 -34.93
N PHE A 55 42.45 -0.57 -34.52
CA PHE A 55 42.08 0.72 -35.11
C PHE A 55 42.91 1.91 -34.59
N ARG A 56 43.81 1.71 -33.62
CA ARG A 56 44.64 2.74 -32.98
C ARG A 56 45.53 3.55 -33.94
N SER A 57 45.85 2.98 -35.10
CA SER A 57 46.61 3.62 -36.20
C SER A 57 45.73 4.51 -37.10
N SER A 58 44.41 4.33 -37.05
CA SER A 58 43.43 5.00 -37.91
C SER A 58 42.56 6.02 -37.18
N GLN A 59 42.33 5.85 -35.88
CA GLN A 59 41.52 6.74 -35.05
C GLN A 59 42.06 6.82 -33.61
N LYS A 60 42.04 8.02 -33.01
CA LYS A 60 42.47 8.25 -31.62
C LYS A 60 41.35 7.98 -30.61
N ASP A 61 40.13 8.35 -30.99
CA ASP A 61 38.98 8.38 -30.09
C ASP A 61 38.18 7.07 -30.20
N ILE A 62 38.67 6.02 -29.53
CA ILE A 62 37.99 4.72 -29.41
C ILE A 62 38.04 4.34 -27.94
N ASP A 63 36.89 4.18 -27.30
CA ASP A 63 36.81 3.80 -25.88
C ASP A 63 36.13 2.46 -25.64
N VAL A 64 36.64 1.75 -24.63
CA VAL A 64 36.10 0.49 -24.14
C VAL A 64 35.51 0.80 -22.77
N SER A 65 34.19 0.65 -22.64
CA SER A 65 33.46 0.94 -21.41
C SER A 65 32.45 -0.15 -21.11
N ASN A 66 32.29 -0.47 -19.82
CA ASN A 66 31.21 -1.30 -19.30
C ASN A 66 30.01 -0.49 -18.81
N ASP A 67 30.05 0.85 -18.92
CA ASP A 67 28.98 1.71 -18.43
C ASP A 67 27.70 1.59 -19.27
N SER A 68 26.65 1.09 -18.61
CA SER A 68 25.31 0.97 -19.17
C SER A 68 24.65 2.33 -19.48
N PHE A 69 25.11 3.42 -18.87
CA PHE A 69 24.59 4.77 -19.12
C PHE A 69 25.18 5.36 -20.41
N LEU A 70 26.50 5.24 -20.62
CA LEU A 70 27.17 5.54 -21.89
C LEU A 70 26.54 4.74 -23.04
N LYS A 71 26.31 3.43 -22.84
CA LYS A 71 25.65 2.53 -23.80
C LYS A 71 24.24 2.99 -24.23
N ARG A 72 23.51 3.70 -23.37
CA ARG A 72 22.18 4.29 -23.69
C ARG A 72 22.26 5.62 -24.45
N ARG A 73 23.44 6.25 -24.53
CA ARG A 73 23.66 7.55 -25.21
C ARG A 73 24.30 7.42 -26.59
N CYS A 74 24.84 6.25 -26.92
CA CYS A 74 25.34 5.94 -28.27
C CYS A 74 24.19 5.61 -29.22
N TYR A 75 24.33 5.96 -30.50
CA TYR A 75 23.45 5.42 -31.54
C TYR A 75 23.79 3.94 -31.75
N ARG A 76 22.81 3.06 -31.51
CA ARG A 76 22.98 1.62 -31.72
C ARG A 76 22.74 1.29 -33.20
N THR A 77 23.81 1.25 -33.98
CA THR A 77 23.80 0.59 -35.29
C THR A 77 23.32 -0.85 -35.11
N VAL A 78 22.14 -1.17 -35.67
CA VAL A 78 21.64 -2.54 -35.68
C VAL A 78 22.28 -3.25 -36.86
N TRP A 79 23.46 -3.83 -36.62
CA TRP A 79 24.14 -4.67 -37.58
C TRP A 79 23.24 -5.85 -38.00
N PRO A 80 22.94 -6.05 -39.30
CA PRO A 80 22.03 -7.12 -39.76
C PRO A 80 22.62 -8.51 -39.50
N THR A 81 23.95 -8.61 -39.45
CA THR A 81 24.71 -9.77 -38.96
C THR A 81 25.77 -9.22 -38.00
N PRO A 82 26.06 -9.87 -36.85
CA PRO A 82 27.13 -9.43 -35.96
C PRO A 82 28.48 -9.30 -36.69
N PRO A 83 29.23 -8.20 -36.52
CA PRO A 83 30.48 -7.96 -37.25
C PRO A 83 31.49 -9.09 -37.05
N ASN A 84 31.98 -9.67 -38.15
CA ASN A 84 32.93 -10.79 -38.09
C ASN A 84 34.31 -10.31 -37.64
N LEU A 85 34.73 -10.72 -36.43
CA LEU A 85 35.99 -10.30 -35.82
C LEU A 85 37.22 -11.12 -36.26
N ALA A 86 37.09 -11.99 -37.27
CA ALA A 86 38.18 -12.84 -37.77
C ALA A 86 39.44 -12.04 -38.19
N PHE A 87 39.30 -10.76 -38.57
CA PHE A 87 40.43 -9.88 -38.90
C PHE A 87 41.44 -9.73 -37.74
N LEU A 88 40.99 -9.82 -36.48
CA LEU A 88 41.86 -9.75 -35.29
C LEU A 88 42.85 -10.94 -35.22
N HIS A 89 42.53 -12.06 -35.86
CA HIS A 89 43.39 -13.25 -35.93
C HIS A 89 44.30 -13.25 -37.17
N GLN A 90 44.16 -12.30 -38.10
CA GLN A 90 44.92 -12.24 -39.35
C GLN A 90 46.14 -11.31 -39.27
N SER A 91 46.19 -10.39 -38.31
CA SER A 91 47.34 -9.50 -38.09
C SER A 91 48.42 -10.17 -37.21
N GLY A 92 49.16 -11.16 -37.73
CA GLY A 92 50.06 -11.96 -36.88
C GLY A 92 51.24 -12.75 -37.47
N SER A 93 51.40 -12.93 -38.80
CA SER A 93 52.65 -13.53 -39.34
C SER A 93 52.81 -13.31 -40.86
N PRO A 94 53.97 -12.82 -41.34
CA PRO A 94 54.31 -12.75 -42.76
C PRO A 94 55.28 -13.86 -43.21
N SER A 95 54.90 -15.14 -43.07
CA SER A 95 55.58 -16.24 -43.78
C SER A 95 54.67 -17.46 -44.04
N VAL A 96 54.89 -18.11 -45.18
CA VAL A 96 54.10 -19.23 -45.73
C VAL A 96 55.07 -20.16 -46.48
N PRO A 97 54.92 -21.51 -46.48
CA PRO A 97 54.23 -22.39 -45.53
C PRO A 97 55.17 -23.45 -44.91
N LEU A 98 54.79 -24.08 -43.79
CA LEU A 98 55.38 -25.35 -43.38
C LEU A 98 54.56 -26.51 -43.97
N ARG A 99 55.21 -27.45 -44.66
CA ARG A 99 54.55 -28.71 -45.08
C ARG A 99 54.28 -29.58 -43.85
N LYS A 100 53.11 -30.21 -43.82
CA LYS A 100 52.95 -31.48 -43.09
C LYS A 100 53.80 -32.54 -43.79
N ASN A 101 54.42 -33.41 -43.01
CA ASN A 101 54.63 -34.82 -43.34
C ASN A 101 54.45 -35.60 -42.03
N GLU A 102 53.73 -36.70 -42.08
CA GLU A 102 53.50 -37.56 -40.92
C GLU A 102 54.58 -38.65 -40.86
N THR A 103 54.61 -39.37 -39.73
CA THR A 103 55.48 -40.52 -39.53
C THR A 103 55.16 -41.65 -40.50
N GLU A 104 56.19 -42.28 -41.08
CA GLU A 104 56.15 -43.74 -41.22
C GLU A 104 57.54 -44.36 -41.10
N LYS A 105 57.58 -45.65 -40.76
CA LYS A 105 58.80 -46.45 -40.60
C LYS A 105 59.11 -47.13 -41.92
N LEU A 106 60.38 -47.43 -42.18
CA LEU A 106 60.75 -48.70 -42.81
C LEU A 106 62.13 -49.16 -42.33
N ASP A 107 62.35 -50.45 -42.48
CA ASP A 107 63.51 -51.23 -42.05
C ASP A 107 64.27 -51.74 -43.30
N HIS A 108 65.33 -52.53 -43.08
CA HIS A 108 66.28 -53.09 -44.04
C HIS A 108 67.44 -52.12 -44.40
N GLY A 109 68.71 -52.53 -44.46
CA GLY A 109 69.32 -53.79 -44.00
C GLY A 109 70.25 -54.46 -45.00
N GLU A 110 71.50 -53.99 -45.13
CA GLU A 110 72.62 -54.74 -45.71
C GLU A 110 73.98 -54.07 -45.41
N ALA A 111 74.94 -54.82 -44.85
CA ALA A 111 76.40 -54.57 -44.66
C ALA A 111 76.90 -55.39 -43.43
N ILE A 112 77.12 -56.71 -43.50
CA ILE A 112 78.14 -57.50 -44.24
C ILE A 112 79.59 -57.32 -43.71
N GLN A 113 80.06 -58.38 -43.01
CA GLN A 113 81.48 -58.78 -42.75
C GLN A 113 82.32 -57.83 -41.86
N GLU A 114 83.27 -58.29 -41.02
CA GLU A 114 84.04 -59.56 -41.00
C GLU A 114 83.90 -60.40 -39.70
N ILE A 115 84.55 -61.57 -39.66
CA ILE A 115 84.39 -62.65 -38.65
C ILE A 115 85.72 -63.01 -37.96
N ARG A 116 85.63 -63.56 -36.73
CA ARG A 116 86.74 -63.95 -35.83
C ARG A 116 87.45 -65.26 -36.23
N SER A 117 88.42 -65.67 -35.40
CA SER A 117 89.25 -66.91 -35.45
C SER A 117 90.41 -66.85 -36.46
N TRP A 118 91.55 -67.54 -36.29
CA TRP A 118 91.83 -68.81 -35.60
C TRP A 118 92.89 -68.74 -34.47
N VAL A 119 93.02 -69.86 -33.73
CA VAL A 119 93.92 -70.06 -32.57
C VAL A 119 94.49 -71.49 -32.61
N GLN A 120 95.81 -71.64 -32.35
CA GLN A 120 96.58 -72.86 -31.98
C GLN A 120 96.42 -74.16 -32.79
N ALA A 121 97.56 -74.80 -33.16
CA ALA A 121 98.03 -76.06 -32.54
C ALA A 121 99.27 -76.67 -33.25
N GLU A 122 100.14 -77.30 -32.44
CA GLU A 122 100.97 -78.50 -32.69
C GLU A 122 101.92 -78.64 -33.92
N GLY A 123 103.03 -79.38 -33.71
CA GLY A 123 104.07 -79.67 -34.71
C GLY A 123 104.35 -81.17 -34.84
N VAL A 124 105.63 -81.59 -34.71
CA VAL A 124 106.19 -82.98 -34.65
C VAL A 124 106.92 -83.51 -35.91
N SER A 125 108.26 -83.46 -35.84
CA SER A 125 109.35 -84.36 -36.33
C SER A 125 109.24 -85.26 -37.59
N SER A 126 110.38 -85.48 -38.27
CA SER A 126 111.11 -86.79 -38.26
C SER A 126 112.56 -86.70 -38.81
N GLU A 127 113.33 -87.80 -38.75
CA GLU A 127 114.80 -87.91 -38.96
C GLU A 127 115.23 -88.93 -40.07
N HIS A 128 116.55 -89.23 -40.13
CA HIS A 128 117.33 -90.28 -40.87
C HIS A 128 118.05 -89.85 -42.18
N GLY A 129 119.27 -90.33 -42.52
CA GLY A 129 120.26 -91.14 -41.76
C GLY A 129 121.40 -91.76 -42.62
N ASP A 130 122.50 -92.23 -42.00
CA ASP A 130 123.44 -93.33 -42.41
C ASP A 130 124.37 -93.19 -43.68
N ILE A 131 125.53 -93.89 -43.91
CA ILE A 131 126.41 -94.82 -43.12
C ILE A 131 127.88 -95.01 -43.68
N ARG A 132 128.86 -95.26 -42.77
CA ARG A 132 130.22 -95.96 -42.79
C ARG A 132 131.21 -96.08 -44.00
N GLY A 133 132.52 -96.20 -43.65
CA GLY A 133 133.64 -96.80 -44.44
C GLY A 133 134.84 -97.27 -43.55
N SER A 134 135.84 -98.07 -44.03
CA SER A 134 136.98 -98.59 -43.21
C SER A 134 138.17 -99.33 -43.93
N ALA A 135 139.33 -99.49 -43.24
CA ALA A 135 140.36 -100.58 -43.31
C ALA A 135 141.37 -100.68 -44.53
N LYS A 136 142.58 -101.32 -44.50
CA LYS A 136 143.53 -101.84 -43.45
C LYS A 136 144.94 -102.28 -44.00
N ASN A 137 145.97 -102.30 -43.13
CA ASN A 137 147.18 -103.19 -43.03
C ASN A 137 148.26 -103.37 -44.16
N GLY A 138 149.52 -103.73 -43.78
CA GLY A 138 150.55 -104.38 -44.64
C GLY A 138 152.01 -104.43 -44.06
N MET A 139 152.82 -105.48 -44.31
CA MET A 139 154.22 -105.63 -43.77
C MET A 139 155.12 -106.72 -44.48
N ALA A 140 156.46 -106.63 -44.32
CA ALA A 140 157.50 -107.71 -44.17
C ALA A 140 158.53 -108.13 -45.30
N ASN A 141 159.73 -108.58 -44.85
CA ASN A 141 160.71 -109.59 -45.41
C ASN A 141 161.64 -109.23 -46.63
N GLN A 142 162.83 -109.85 -46.91
CA GLN A 142 163.70 -110.90 -46.25
C GLN A 142 165.18 -111.02 -46.81
N ASN A 143 166.09 -111.73 -46.09
CA ASN A 143 167.35 -112.45 -46.55
C ASN A 143 168.56 -111.59 -47.06
N ASN A 144 169.84 -111.99 -47.36
CA ASN A 144 170.78 -113.17 -47.39
C ASN A 144 172.26 -112.56 -47.47
N ARG A 145 173.50 -113.15 -47.58
CA ARG A 145 174.36 -114.38 -47.35
C ARG A 145 175.84 -114.04 -47.76
N HIS A 146 176.99 -114.75 -47.54
CA HIS A 146 177.49 -115.76 -46.57
C HIS A 146 179.00 -116.21 -46.85
N PHE A 147 179.93 -116.08 -45.87
CA PHE A 147 181.25 -116.78 -45.61
C PHE A 147 182.55 -116.68 -46.49
N ARG A 148 183.62 -116.09 -45.92
CA ARG A 148 185.10 -116.43 -45.90
C ARG A 148 185.91 -115.19 -45.38
N SER A 149 187.09 -115.23 -44.72
CA SER A 149 187.91 -116.33 -44.14
C SER A 149 188.98 -115.85 -43.09
N ILE A 150 188.63 -115.85 -41.80
CA ILE A 150 189.46 -116.41 -40.69
C ILE A 150 190.77 -115.71 -40.21
N LEU A 151 191.32 -114.64 -40.82
CA LEU A 151 192.60 -114.04 -40.33
C LEU A 151 192.66 -112.50 -40.13
N GLU A 152 191.55 -111.84 -39.77
CA GLU A 152 191.51 -110.39 -39.45
C GLU A 152 190.86 -110.05 -38.09
N GLU A 153 190.81 -111.03 -37.18
CA GLU A 153 189.90 -111.07 -36.01
C GLU A 153 190.11 -109.96 -34.96
N GLU A 154 191.26 -109.30 -34.91
CA GLU A 154 191.53 -108.22 -33.93
C GLU A 154 191.26 -106.80 -34.45
N ARG A 155 191.16 -106.58 -35.78
CA ARG A 155 190.99 -105.23 -36.35
C ARG A 155 189.53 -104.77 -36.37
N GLU A 156 188.58 -105.71 -36.43
CA GLU A 156 187.15 -105.40 -36.58
C GLU A 156 186.50 -104.80 -35.31
N LYS A 157 187.05 -105.12 -34.13
CA LYS A 157 186.44 -104.82 -32.83
C LYS A 157 186.27 -103.32 -32.57
N LEU A 158 187.27 -102.50 -32.92
CA LEU A 158 187.27 -101.04 -32.73
C LEU A 158 186.40 -100.28 -33.75
N LEU A 159 186.12 -100.86 -34.91
CA LEU A 159 185.26 -100.22 -35.92
C LEU A 159 183.77 -100.33 -35.57
N LYS A 160 183.34 -101.43 -34.94
CA LYS A 160 181.95 -101.64 -34.52
C LYS A 160 181.42 -100.58 -33.55
N GLU A 161 182.23 -100.16 -32.58
CA GLU A 161 181.82 -99.13 -31.60
C GLU A 161 181.61 -97.76 -32.26
N SER A 162 182.39 -97.43 -33.29
CA SER A 162 182.27 -96.15 -34.02
C SER A 162 180.96 -96.02 -34.82
N VAL A 163 180.34 -97.15 -35.21
CA VAL A 163 179.07 -97.18 -35.94
C VAL A 163 177.88 -97.07 -34.98
N GLY A 164 177.89 -97.81 -33.86
CA GLY A 164 176.78 -97.80 -32.90
C GLY A 164 176.49 -96.42 -32.29
N LEU A 165 177.52 -95.63 -32.01
CA LEU A 165 177.37 -94.23 -31.56
C LEU A 165 176.74 -93.30 -32.62
N LYS A 166 176.82 -93.66 -33.90
CA LYS A 166 176.27 -92.87 -35.01
C LYS A 166 174.77 -93.14 -35.21
N GLU A 167 174.31 -94.35 -34.91
CA GLU A 167 172.89 -94.72 -34.98
C GLU A 167 172.07 -94.16 -33.81
N SER A 168 172.62 -94.14 -32.58
CA SER A 168 171.93 -93.54 -31.42
C SER A 168 171.67 -92.04 -31.61
N MET A 169 172.64 -91.31 -32.17
CA MET A 169 172.49 -89.90 -32.58
C MET A 169 171.39 -89.69 -33.64
N SER A 170 171.15 -90.68 -34.51
CA SER A 170 170.07 -90.63 -35.51
C SER A 170 168.69 -90.84 -34.88
N GLN A 171 168.59 -91.76 -33.90
CA GLN A 171 167.36 -91.99 -33.15
C GLN A 171 166.96 -90.78 -32.29
N LEU A 172 167.94 -90.13 -31.62
CA LEU A 172 167.71 -88.91 -30.84
C LEU A 172 167.16 -87.75 -31.68
N ARG A 173 167.63 -87.57 -32.92
CA ARG A 173 167.11 -86.54 -33.82
C ARG A 173 165.64 -86.78 -34.19
N LYS A 174 165.26 -88.02 -34.51
CA LYS A 174 163.85 -88.38 -34.79
C LYS A 174 162.94 -88.24 -33.57
N ALA A 175 163.46 -88.50 -32.36
CA ALA A 175 162.71 -88.26 -31.12
C ALA A 175 162.44 -86.77 -30.90
N LEU A 176 163.44 -85.90 -31.14
CA LEU A 176 163.29 -84.45 -31.03
C LEU A 176 162.31 -83.88 -32.05
N GLU A 177 162.42 -84.30 -33.32
CA GLU A 177 161.52 -83.89 -34.41
C GLU A 177 160.06 -84.27 -34.11
N LYS A 178 159.82 -85.50 -33.61
CA LYS A 178 158.48 -85.93 -33.20
C LYS A 178 157.96 -85.12 -31.99
N ALA A 179 158.80 -84.83 -31.01
CA ALA A 179 158.41 -84.02 -29.85
C ALA A 179 158.03 -82.58 -30.24
N GLN A 180 158.73 -82.00 -31.22
CA GLN A 180 158.45 -80.65 -31.72
C GLN A 180 157.10 -80.58 -32.46
N ILE A 181 156.73 -81.63 -33.21
CA ILE A 181 155.39 -81.75 -33.80
C ILE A 181 154.32 -81.84 -32.69
N GLU A 182 154.50 -82.72 -31.70
CA GLU A 182 153.56 -82.88 -30.58
C GLU A 182 153.35 -81.59 -29.75
N VAL A 183 154.33 -80.69 -29.70
CA VAL A 183 154.16 -79.36 -29.08
C VAL A 183 153.28 -78.46 -29.95
N SER A 184 153.57 -78.36 -31.25
CA SER A 184 152.77 -77.54 -32.17
C SER A 184 151.30 -77.99 -32.29
N GLU A 185 151.04 -79.29 -32.21
CA GLU A 185 149.68 -79.84 -32.17
C GLU A 185 148.96 -79.45 -30.87
N LYS A 186 149.67 -79.45 -29.73
CA LYS A 186 149.12 -79.03 -28.43
C LYS A 186 148.86 -77.52 -28.37
N GLU A 187 149.73 -76.70 -28.94
CA GLU A 187 149.52 -75.24 -29.07
C GLU A 187 148.29 -74.94 -29.93
N SER A 188 148.14 -75.62 -31.08
CA SER A 188 146.94 -75.51 -31.94
C SER A 188 145.66 -75.97 -31.23
N ALA A 189 145.73 -77.05 -30.43
CA ALA A 189 144.60 -77.52 -29.64
C ALA A 189 144.22 -76.54 -28.51
N VAL A 190 145.19 -75.92 -27.83
CA VAL A 190 144.94 -74.89 -26.82
C VAL A 190 144.30 -73.65 -27.47
N GLN A 191 144.82 -73.20 -28.61
CA GLN A 191 144.27 -72.05 -29.33
C GLN A 191 142.81 -72.28 -29.75
N SER A 192 142.49 -73.44 -30.33
CA SER A 192 141.10 -73.77 -30.69
C SER A 192 140.18 -73.92 -29.47
N SER A 193 140.70 -74.35 -28.31
CA SER A 193 139.96 -74.39 -27.05
C SER A 193 139.68 -72.98 -26.48
N GLU A 194 140.64 -72.07 -26.55
CA GLU A 194 140.42 -70.68 -26.17
C GLU A 194 139.40 -69.98 -27.07
N ASP A 195 139.47 -70.19 -28.38
CA ASP A 195 138.59 -69.51 -29.32
C ASP A 195 137.17 -70.10 -29.27
N ALA A 196 137.03 -71.41 -29.00
CA ALA A 196 135.75 -72.02 -28.63
C ALA A 196 135.19 -71.49 -27.30
N LYS A 197 136.05 -71.17 -26.31
CA LYS A 197 135.64 -70.54 -25.06
C LYS A 197 135.16 -69.10 -25.28
N LYS A 198 135.91 -68.28 -26.05
CA LYS A 198 135.52 -66.92 -26.45
C LYS A 198 134.20 -66.92 -27.22
N GLN A 199 133.97 -67.91 -28.08
CA GLN A 199 132.71 -68.07 -28.81
C GLN A 199 131.54 -68.37 -27.86
N LYS A 200 131.69 -69.32 -26.93
CA LYS A 200 130.67 -69.58 -25.89
C LYS A 200 130.43 -68.40 -24.95
N GLU A 201 131.44 -67.59 -24.69
CA GLU A 201 131.32 -66.38 -23.88
C GLU A 201 130.53 -65.29 -24.61
N LYS A 202 130.70 -65.15 -25.94
CA LYS A 202 129.81 -64.32 -26.77
C LYS A 202 128.37 -64.85 -26.79
N GLU A 203 128.18 -66.14 -27.03
CA GLU A 203 126.84 -66.78 -27.03
C GLU A 203 126.13 -66.57 -25.69
N ALA A 204 126.85 -66.63 -24.56
CA ALA A 204 126.31 -66.32 -23.25
C ALA A 204 125.95 -64.82 -23.08
N GLN A 205 126.76 -63.90 -23.61
CA GLN A 205 126.47 -62.46 -23.60
C GLN A 205 125.27 -62.12 -24.51
N GLU A 206 125.16 -62.75 -25.68
CA GLU A 206 124.03 -62.60 -26.61
C GLU A 206 122.73 -63.15 -25.99
N LEU A 207 122.78 -64.32 -25.36
CA LEU A 207 121.65 -64.88 -24.60
C LEU A 207 121.24 -63.99 -23.42
N GLN A 208 122.19 -63.45 -22.66
CA GLN A 208 121.89 -62.54 -21.56
C GLN A 208 121.26 -61.23 -22.07
N ALA A 209 121.75 -60.67 -23.17
CA ALA A 209 121.14 -59.49 -23.80
C ALA A 209 119.71 -59.78 -24.28
N LEU A 210 119.46 -60.97 -24.82
CA LEU A 210 118.14 -61.40 -25.28
C LEU A 210 117.17 -61.63 -24.11
N VAL A 211 117.65 -62.18 -22.99
CA VAL A 211 116.88 -62.29 -21.73
C VAL A 211 116.52 -60.90 -21.19
N ASN A 212 117.51 -60.01 -21.02
CA ASN A 212 117.27 -58.64 -20.54
C ASN A 212 116.22 -57.92 -21.42
N HIS A 213 116.34 -58.05 -22.74
CA HIS A 213 115.41 -57.43 -23.69
C HIS A 213 114.02 -58.09 -23.71
N ALA A 214 113.90 -59.34 -23.28
CA ALA A 214 112.61 -59.98 -23.03
C ALA A 214 111.99 -59.49 -21.71
N GLU A 215 112.78 -59.33 -20.65
CA GLU A 215 112.36 -58.78 -19.35
C GLU A 215 111.86 -57.33 -19.50
N GLU A 216 112.59 -56.48 -20.22
CA GLU A 216 112.16 -55.12 -20.61
C GLU A 216 110.78 -55.13 -21.28
N LYS A 217 110.56 -56.02 -22.26
CA LYS A 217 109.27 -56.17 -22.96
C LYS A 217 108.17 -56.67 -22.03
N TYR A 218 108.48 -57.59 -21.11
CA TYR A 218 107.49 -58.07 -20.15
C TYR A 218 107.07 -56.99 -19.16
N GLU A 219 107.99 -56.13 -18.68
CA GLU A 219 107.61 -55.05 -17.76
C GLU A 219 106.93 -53.87 -18.47
N LEU A 220 107.30 -53.54 -19.71
CA LEU A 220 106.52 -52.62 -20.55
C LEU A 220 105.08 -53.15 -20.74
N LEU A 221 104.91 -54.43 -21.06
CA LEU A 221 103.60 -55.04 -21.24
C LEU A 221 102.80 -55.11 -19.92
N ARG A 222 103.44 -55.39 -18.78
CA ARG A 222 102.77 -55.31 -17.46
C ARG A 222 102.32 -53.90 -17.13
N GLU A 223 103.14 -52.89 -17.44
CA GLU A 223 102.81 -51.49 -17.22
C GLU A 223 101.68 -51.01 -18.15
N GLU A 224 101.66 -51.43 -19.43
CA GLU A 224 100.53 -51.21 -20.34
C GLU A 224 99.24 -51.86 -19.82
N PHE A 225 99.30 -53.10 -19.31
CA PHE A 225 98.15 -53.75 -18.66
C PHE A 225 97.71 -53.00 -17.40
N ARG A 226 98.66 -52.50 -16.59
CA ARG A 226 98.36 -51.73 -15.36
C ARG A 226 97.68 -50.40 -15.69
N GLN A 227 98.19 -49.66 -16.68
CA GLN A 227 97.59 -48.40 -17.15
C GLN A 227 96.22 -48.63 -17.80
N THR A 228 96.09 -49.66 -18.63
CA THR A 228 94.82 -50.03 -19.26
C THR A 228 93.76 -50.39 -18.22
N ARG A 229 94.13 -51.19 -17.22
CA ARG A 229 93.26 -51.52 -16.09
C ARG A 229 92.87 -50.27 -15.30
N GLN A 230 93.83 -49.42 -14.95
CA GLN A 230 93.58 -48.18 -14.20
C GLN A 230 92.62 -47.24 -14.96
N TYR A 231 92.77 -47.11 -16.28
CA TYR A 231 91.83 -46.36 -17.13
C TYR A 231 90.40 -46.92 -17.07
N PHE A 232 90.23 -48.25 -17.14
CA PHE A 232 88.90 -48.86 -17.04
C PHE A 232 88.30 -48.75 -15.63
N GLU A 233 89.09 -48.88 -14.57
CA GLU A 233 88.65 -48.70 -13.18
C GLU A 233 88.23 -47.25 -12.90
N GLU A 234 89.00 -46.25 -13.38
CA GLU A 234 88.63 -44.84 -13.29
C GLU A 234 87.37 -44.53 -14.12
N LYS A 235 87.27 -45.10 -15.33
CA LYS A 235 86.10 -44.90 -16.21
C LYS A 235 84.83 -45.48 -15.60
N LEU A 236 84.88 -46.70 -15.05
CA LEU A 236 83.77 -47.32 -14.32
C LEU A 236 83.37 -46.44 -13.12
N GLY A 237 84.32 -46.06 -12.27
CA GLY A 237 84.05 -45.16 -11.13
C GLY A 237 83.54 -43.77 -11.54
N SER A 238 83.77 -43.33 -12.79
CA SER A 238 83.18 -42.11 -13.35
C SER A 238 81.74 -42.29 -13.83
N GLU A 239 81.39 -43.47 -14.37
CA GLU A 239 80.02 -43.80 -14.76
C GLU A 239 79.15 -44.12 -13.54
N ASP A 240 79.69 -44.81 -12.53
CA ASP A 240 78.98 -45.09 -11.27
C ASP A 240 78.57 -43.78 -10.58
N ARG A 241 79.47 -42.78 -10.52
CA ARG A 241 79.15 -41.43 -9.99
C ARG A 241 78.06 -40.73 -10.79
N LYS A 242 78.09 -40.80 -12.13
CA LYS A 242 77.02 -40.25 -12.99
C LYS A 242 75.69 -40.97 -12.77
N SER A 243 75.73 -42.29 -12.57
CA SER A 243 74.57 -43.12 -12.26
C SER A 243 73.95 -42.70 -10.93
N GLU A 244 74.76 -42.54 -9.87
CA GLU A 244 74.31 -41.98 -8.59
C GLU A 244 73.72 -40.57 -8.72
N GLU A 245 74.36 -39.67 -9.47
CA GLU A 245 73.83 -38.31 -9.71
C GLU A 245 72.50 -38.33 -10.46
N LEU A 246 72.33 -39.24 -11.44
CA LEU A 246 71.07 -39.40 -12.16
C LEU A 246 69.98 -39.99 -11.26
N LEU A 247 70.31 -40.97 -10.42
CA LEU A 247 69.38 -41.53 -9.43
C LEU A 247 68.93 -40.47 -8.42
N LYS A 248 69.86 -39.69 -7.84
CA LYS A 248 69.54 -38.57 -6.93
C LYS A 248 68.61 -37.54 -7.60
N ARG A 249 68.88 -37.16 -8.86
CA ARG A 249 67.99 -36.27 -9.64
C ARG A 249 66.61 -36.89 -9.89
N ILE A 250 66.52 -38.20 -10.10
CA ILE A 250 65.23 -38.91 -10.25
C ILE A 250 64.46 -38.87 -8.92
N GLU A 251 65.11 -39.14 -7.79
CA GLU A 251 64.48 -39.06 -6.46
C GLU A 251 63.98 -37.64 -6.13
N GLU A 252 64.76 -36.60 -6.44
CA GLU A 252 64.36 -35.19 -6.34
C GLU A 252 63.14 -34.86 -7.24
N ARG A 253 63.13 -35.36 -8.49
CA ARG A 253 61.99 -35.20 -9.42
C ARG A 253 60.73 -35.92 -8.91
N ASP A 254 60.89 -37.09 -8.31
CA ASP A 254 59.80 -37.91 -7.77
C ASP A 254 59.21 -37.32 -6.49
N LEU A 255 60.03 -36.76 -5.60
CA LEU A 255 59.60 -36.04 -4.41
C LEU A 255 58.80 -34.79 -4.81
N THR A 256 59.37 -33.92 -5.66
CA THR A 256 58.68 -32.72 -6.14
C THR A 256 57.41 -33.04 -6.94
N HIS A 257 57.36 -34.16 -7.66
CA HIS A 257 56.13 -34.62 -8.30
C HIS A 257 55.04 -35.04 -7.30
N LYS A 258 55.42 -35.77 -6.23
CA LYS A 258 54.49 -36.16 -5.14
C LYS A 258 53.94 -34.94 -4.41
N GLU A 259 54.78 -33.94 -4.13
CA GLU A 259 54.38 -32.67 -3.52
C GLU A 259 53.36 -31.92 -4.39
N LEU A 260 53.68 -31.67 -5.66
CA LEU A 260 52.76 -31.01 -6.62
C LEU A 260 51.43 -31.77 -6.78
N LEU A 261 51.44 -33.11 -6.71
CA LEU A 261 50.23 -33.92 -6.79
C LEU A 261 49.39 -33.80 -5.49
N GLY A 262 50.04 -33.67 -4.33
CA GLY A 262 49.42 -33.32 -3.05
C GLY A 262 48.79 -31.92 -3.06
N GLU A 263 49.54 -30.91 -3.50
CA GLU A 263 49.04 -29.53 -3.67
C GLU A 263 47.83 -29.48 -4.61
N LYS A 264 47.90 -30.16 -5.75
CA LYS A 264 46.78 -30.30 -6.69
C LYS A 264 45.53 -30.88 -6.02
N GLN A 265 45.68 -31.90 -5.16
CA GLN A 265 44.54 -32.44 -4.40
C GLN A 265 44.03 -31.46 -3.35
N ALA A 266 44.90 -30.72 -2.66
CA ALA A 266 44.51 -29.72 -1.68
C ALA A 266 43.74 -28.55 -2.33
N LEU A 267 44.24 -28.03 -3.46
CA LEU A 267 43.58 -27.02 -4.27
C LEU A 267 42.22 -27.50 -4.80
N LEU A 268 42.12 -28.74 -5.29
CA LEU A 268 40.84 -29.31 -5.72
C LEU A 268 39.84 -29.42 -4.56
N LYS A 269 40.26 -29.86 -3.38
CA LYS A 269 39.40 -29.89 -2.18
C LYS A 269 38.93 -28.49 -1.79
N SER A 270 39.87 -27.54 -1.68
CA SER A 270 39.58 -26.13 -1.39
C SER A 270 38.58 -25.50 -2.37
N PHE A 271 38.79 -25.71 -3.68
CA PHE A 271 37.88 -25.23 -4.72
C PHE A 271 36.46 -25.78 -4.57
N HIS A 272 36.30 -27.07 -4.23
CA HIS A 272 34.97 -27.65 -4.01
C HIS A 272 34.29 -27.09 -2.74
N THR A 273 35.04 -26.86 -1.66
CA THR A 273 34.52 -26.18 -0.46
C THR A 273 34.04 -24.77 -0.79
N VAL A 274 34.89 -23.93 -1.39
CA VAL A 274 34.56 -22.54 -1.76
C VAL A 274 33.39 -22.48 -2.75
N LYS A 275 33.30 -23.42 -3.70
CA LYS A 275 32.16 -23.53 -4.62
C LYS A 275 30.84 -23.84 -3.88
N ASN A 276 30.87 -24.74 -2.90
CA ASN A 276 29.70 -25.09 -2.11
C ASN A 276 29.30 -23.94 -1.16
N ASP A 277 30.26 -23.20 -0.64
CA ASP A 277 30.02 -22.03 0.22
C ASP A 277 29.43 -20.86 -0.56
N LEU A 278 29.94 -20.58 -1.77
CA LEU A 278 29.34 -19.62 -2.70
C LEU A 278 27.92 -20.01 -3.11
N GLN A 279 27.63 -21.30 -3.29
CA GLN A 279 26.27 -21.76 -3.59
C GLN A 279 25.33 -21.54 -2.39
N ARG A 280 25.76 -21.91 -1.17
CA ARG A 280 24.98 -21.65 0.06
C ARG A 280 24.71 -20.17 0.27
N ALA A 281 25.73 -19.32 0.20
CA ALA A 281 25.58 -17.87 0.35
C ALA A 281 24.65 -17.26 -0.71
N ARG A 282 24.63 -17.81 -1.94
CA ARG A 282 23.70 -17.41 -3.00
C ARG A 282 22.26 -17.82 -2.70
N ASP A 283 22.05 -19.04 -2.22
CA ASP A 283 20.72 -19.55 -1.87
C ASP A 283 20.16 -18.83 -0.64
N GLU A 284 21.00 -18.50 0.34
CA GLU A 284 20.68 -17.64 1.50
C GLU A 284 20.32 -16.21 1.06
N GLN A 285 21.10 -15.60 0.15
CA GLN A 285 20.81 -14.27 -0.38
C GLN A 285 19.47 -14.24 -1.15
N GLU A 286 19.21 -15.26 -1.97
CA GLU A 286 17.97 -15.39 -2.74
C GLU A 286 16.76 -15.70 -1.84
N GLN A 287 16.94 -16.43 -0.75
CA GLN A 287 15.92 -16.62 0.28
C GLN A 287 15.59 -15.30 1.01
N ALA A 288 16.62 -14.58 1.47
CA ALA A 288 16.46 -13.26 2.10
C ALA A 288 15.78 -12.24 1.16
N ARG A 289 16.07 -12.30 -0.15
CA ARG A 289 15.38 -11.48 -1.18
C ARG A 289 13.88 -11.80 -1.22
N ARG A 290 13.50 -13.09 -1.26
CA ARG A 290 12.09 -13.53 -1.28
C ARG A 290 11.35 -13.15 0.01
N GLU A 291 12.00 -13.26 1.15
CA GLU A 291 11.43 -12.86 2.45
C GLU A 291 11.20 -11.34 2.50
N GLY A 292 12.19 -10.54 2.08
CA GLY A 292 12.05 -9.09 1.95
C GLY A 292 10.97 -8.67 0.95
N GLU A 293 10.84 -9.36 -0.19
CA GLU A 293 9.77 -9.12 -1.17
C GLU A 293 8.38 -9.51 -0.64
N SER A 294 8.29 -10.58 0.16
CA SER A 294 7.07 -11.01 0.85
C SER A 294 6.64 -10.00 1.92
N GLN A 295 7.55 -9.55 2.78
CA GLN A 295 7.31 -8.50 3.78
C GLN A 295 6.90 -7.19 3.11
N ALA A 296 7.61 -6.76 2.06
CA ALA A 296 7.24 -5.57 1.30
C ALA A 296 5.87 -5.71 0.61
N ALA A 297 5.46 -6.93 0.21
CA ALA A 297 4.13 -7.19 -0.31
C ALA A 297 3.04 -7.19 0.78
N GLN A 298 3.37 -7.61 2.01
CA GLN A 298 2.48 -7.48 3.17
C GLN A 298 2.26 -6.01 3.54
N PHE A 299 3.34 -5.24 3.72
CA PHE A 299 3.26 -3.79 4.01
C PHE A 299 2.51 -3.01 2.93
N ARG A 300 2.66 -3.36 1.64
CA ARG A 300 1.87 -2.74 0.56
C ARG A 300 0.36 -3.01 0.69
N ARG A 301 -0.05 -4.22 1.10
CA ARG A 301 -1.48 -4.53 1.36
C ARG A 301 -1.99 -3.79 2.59
N GLU A 302 -1.19 -3.75 3.66
CA GLU A 302 -1.57 -3.06 4.89
C GLU A 302 -1.72 -1.54 4.67
N LEU A 303 -0.83 -0.92 3.88
CA LEU A 303 -0.93 0.48 3.49
C LEU A 303 -2.21 0.76 2.68
N GLU A 304 -2.59 -0.11 1.74
CA GLU A 304 -3.82 0.06 0.96
C GLU A 304 -5.09 -0.18 1.82
N ASN A 305 -5.03 -1.11 2.79
CA ASN A 305 -6.08 -1.31 3.79
C ASN A 305 -6.24 -0.07 4.69
N GLN A 306 -5.13 0.55 5.13
CA GLN A 306 -5.16 1.80 5.90
C GLN A 306 -5.69 2.96 5.06
N LYS A 307 -5.29 3.07 3.78
CA LYS A 307 -5.78 4.09 2.83
C LYS A 307 -7.29 4.00 2.61
N THR A 308 -7.81 2.80 2.31
CA THR A 308 -9.26 2.58 2.13
C THR A 308 -10.06 2.82 3.42
N LEU A 309 -9.50 2.49 4.60
CA LEU A 309 -10.07 2.87 5.89
C LEU A 309 -10.12 4.40 6.08
N VAL A 310 -9.04 5.12 5.73
CA VAL A 310 -8.96 6.58 5.81
C VAL A 310 -9.93 7.26 4.84
N GLU A 311 -10.09 6.74 3.62
CA GLU A 311 -11.09 7.21 2.63
C GLU A 311 -12.53 7.01 3.15
N GLY A 312 -12.81 5.87 3.79
CA GLY A 312 -14.09 5.60 4.46
C GLY A 312 -14.36 6.53 5.66
N LEU A 313 -13.34 6.83 6.46
CA LEU A 313 -13.45 7.78 7.57
C LEU A 313 -13.69 9.21 7.10
N HIS A 314 -13.00 9.69 6.05
CA HIS A 314 -13.27 10.99 5.43
C HIS A 314 -14.71 11.09 4.90
N SER A 315 -15.19 10.03 4.24
CA SER A 315 -16.57 9.94 3.77
C SER A 315 -17.58 10.03 4.92
N LYS A 316 -17.30 9.37 6.05
CA LYS A 316 -18.13 9.45 7.26
C LYS A 316 -18.10 10.85 7.90
N ILE A 317 -16.95 11.51 7.95
CA ILE A 317 -16.81 12.89 8.44
C ILE A 317 -17.65 13.85 7.59
N LYS A 318 -17.51 13.79 6.25
CA LYS A 318 -18.29 14.62 5.31
C LYS A 318 -19.80 14.45 5.53
N ASN A 319 -20.28 13.21 5.67
CA ASN A 319 -21.70 12.94 5.91
C ASN A 319 -22.19 13.49 7.27
N LEU A 320 -21.33 13.49 8.30
CA LEU A 320 -21.63 14.10 9.60
C LEU A 320 -21.63 15.64 9.55
N GLU A 321 -20.76 16.25 8.74
CA GLU A 321 -20.78 17.70 8.49
C GLU A 321 -22.02 18.15 7.71
N GLU A 322 -22.46 17.36 6.73
CA GLU A 322 -23.70 17.58 5.99
C GLU A 322 -24.93 17.41 6.92
N GLY A 323 -24.95 16.36 7.74
CA GLY A 323 -25.95 16.20 8.80
C GLY A 323 -25.98 17.37 9.79
N LYS A 324 -24.81 17.87 10.22
CA LYS A 324 -24.70 19.04 11.10
C LYS A 324 -25.30 20.30 10.44
N LYS A 325 -25.01 20.56 9.17
CA LYS A 325 -25.60 21.68 8.41
C LYS A 325 -27.13 21.58 8.33
N ILE A 326 -27.67 20.37 8.11
CA ILE A 326 -29.11 20.12 8.11
C ILE A 326 -29.71 20.44 9.49
N VAL A 327 -29.12 19.93 10.58
CA VAL A 327 -29.57 20.21 11.95
C VAL A 327 -29.56 21.72 12.23
N GLN A 328 -28.47 22.43 11.94
CA GLN A 328 -28.36 23.88 12.13
C GLN A 328 -29.40 24.66 11.30
N SER A 329 -29.72 24.21 10.08
CA SER A 329 -30.79 24.82 9.27
C SER A 329 -32.19 24.57 9.85
N SER A 330 -32.42 23.43 10.49
CA SER A 330 -33.68 23.13 11.18
C SER A 330 -33.82 23.89 12.50
N GLU A 331 -32.72 24.05 13.25
CA GLU A 331 -32.64 24.81 14.50
C GLU A 331 -32.94 26.29 14.26
N THR A 332 -32.27 26.91 13.29
CA THR A 332 -32.51 28.31 12.90
C THR A 332 -33.93 28.54 12.36
N ARG A 333 -34.52 27.58 11.63
CA ARG A 333 -35.94 27.64 11.23
C ARG A 333 -36.88 27.57 12.44
N LEU A 334 -36.63 26.66 13.38
CA LEU A 334 -37.45 26.52 14.60
C LEU A 334 -37.37 27.73 15.53
N ILE A 335 -36.20 28.39 15.60
CA ILE A 335 -36.04 29.67 16.31
C ILE A 335 -36.91 30.76 15.67
N GLN A 336 -36.88 30.91 14.33
CA GLN A 336 -37.73 31.87 13.61
C GLN A 336 -39.23 31.57 13.78
N GLU A 337 -39.61 30.29 13.79
CA GLU A 337 -40.99 29.85 14.02
C GLU A 337 -41.44 30.17 15.46
N LEU A 338 -40.59 29.93 16.46
CA LEU A 338 -40.83 30.27 17.87
C LEU A 338 -40.91 31.78 18.10
N GLU A 339 -40.07 32.58 17.45
CA GLU A 339 -40.15 34.04 17.46
C GLU A 339 -41.48 34.53 16.86
N LEU A 340 -41.91 33.97 15.73
CA LEU A 340 -43.18 34.30 15.10
C LEU A 340 -44.38 33.94 15.99
N GLN A 341 -44.38 32.75 16.60
CA GLN A 341 -45.42 32.35 17.56
C GLN A 341 -45.42 33.26 18.81
N THR A 342 -44.25 33.66 19.30
CA THR A 342 -44.10 34.59 20.43
C THR A 342 -44.65 35.98 20.09
N GLN A 343 -44.43 36.47 18.87
CA GLN A 343 -45.03 37.72 18.39
C GLN A 343 -46.56 37.60 18.24
N GLN A 344 -47.08 36.46 17.79
CA GLN A 344 -48.53 36.24 17.73
C GLN A 344 -49.16 36.18 19.13
N ALA A 345 -48.55 35.47 20.08
CA ALA A 345 -48.99 35.42 21.47
C ALA A 345 -49.10 36.83 22.08
N LYS A 346 -48.07 37.68 21.92
CA LYS A 346 -48.10 39.07 22.40
C LYS A 346 -49.22 39.91 21.78
N ARG A 347 -49.56 39.69 20.49
CA ARG A 347 -50.70 40.37 19.83
C ARG A 347 -52.05 39.90 20.39
N TRP A 348 -52.18 38.62 20.75
CA TRP A 348 -53.39 38.10 21.38
C TRP A 348 -53.54 38.57 22.83
N GLU A 349 -52.43 38.60 23.60
CA GLU A 349 -52.36 39.17 24.95
C GLU A 349 -52.75 40.66 24.96
N GLN A 350 -52.22 41.46 24.02
CA GLN A 350 -52.61 42.86 23.85
C GLN A 350 -54.11 43.01 23.58
N ARG A 351 -54.66 42.26 22.61
CA ARG A 351 -56.09 42.27 22.29
C ARG A 351 -56.97 41.85 23.48
N SER A 352 -56.54 40.86 24.25
CA SER A 352 -57.23 40.46 25.48
C SER A 352 -57.24 41.59 26.50
N SER A 353 -56.10 42.27 26.68
CA SER A 353 -56.00 43.45 27.56
C SER A 353 -56.86 44.63 27.08
N GLU A 354 -57.04 44.79 25.77
CA GLU A 354 -57.92 45.79 25.16
C GLU A 354 -59.40 45.44 25.41
N PHE A 355 -59.85 44.24 25.07
CA PHE A 355 -61.22 43.77 25.34
C PHE A 355 -61.55 43.76 26.84
N GLU A 356 -60.60 43.43 27.72
CA GLU A 356 -60.83 43.52 29.17
C GLU A 356 -61.04 44.97 29.64
N LYS A 357 -60.34 45.95 29.06
CA LYS A 357 -60.57 47.38 29.37
C LYS A 357 -61.95 47.82 28.89
N GLU A 358 -62.34 47.44 27.67
CA GLU A 358 -63.68 47.71 27.13
C GLU A 358 -64.78 47.08 28.00
N ILE A 359 -64.63 45.80 28.39
CA ILE A 359 -65.58 45.11 29.28
C ILE A 359 -65.67 45.80 30.64
N ARG A 360 -64.55 46.26 31.22
CA ARG A 360 -64.54 47.02 32.49
C ARG A 360 -65.22 48.38 32.34
N GLN A 361 -64.96 49.12 31.25
CA GLN A 361 -65.61 50.40 30.96
C GLN A 361 -67.12 50.24 30.75
N MET A 362 -67.53 49.26 29.94
CA MET A 362 -68.95 48.96 29.70
C MET A 362 -69.66 48.58 31.00
N ARG A 363 -69.05 47.71 31.84
CA ARG A 363 -69.59 47.36 33.17
C ARG A 363 -69.75 48.58 34.07
N GLY A 364 -68.74 49.44 34.17
CA GLY A 364 -68.83 50.68 34.95
C GLY A 364 -69.96 51.60 34.46
N SER A 365 -70.05 51.81 33.14
CA SER A 365 -71.10 52.64 32.55
C SER A 365 -72.51 52.08 32.78
N PHE A 366 -72.67 50.75 32.80
CA PHE A 366 -73.93 50.08 33.12
C PHE A 366 -74.26 50.18 34.62
N GLU A 367 -73.27 50.03 35.49
CA GLU A 367 -73.43 50.18 36.94
C GLU A 367 -73.85 51.62 37.30
N ASP A 368 -73.29 52.62 36.63
CA ASP A 368 -73.66 54.03 36.82
C ASP A 368 -75.03 54.37 36.21
N GLN A 369 -75.42 53.75 35.09
CA GLN A 369 -76.80 53.80 34.59
C GLN A 369 -77.78 53.17 35.59
N GLN A 370 -77.46 52.00 36.15
CA GLN A 370 -78.27 51.31 37.15
C GLN A 370 -78.44 52.17 38.41
N LYS A 371 -77.38 52.78 38.94
CA LYS A 371 -77.46 53.76 40.04
C LYS A 371 -78.33 54.95 39.67
N SER A 372 -78.19 55.50 38.46
CA SER A 372 -79.02 56.62 37.98
C SER A 372 -80.51 56.25 37.92
N TRP A 373 -80.85 55.04 37.47
CA TRP A 373 -82.22 54.54 37.45
C TRP A 373 -82.76 54.28 38.86
N GLN A 374 -81.97 53.73 39.78
CA GLN A 374 -82.36 53.56 41.19
C GLN A 374 -82.65 54.91 41.87
N VAL A 375 -81.83 55.94 41.63
CA VAL A 375 -82.08 57.30 42.14
C VAL A 375 -83.35 57.90 41.54
N ARG A 376 -83.60 57.72 40.23
CA ARG A 376 -84.85 58.17 39.59
C ARG A 376 -86.08 57.44 40.11
N LEU A 377 -85.97 56.13 40.38
CA LEU A 377 -87.06 55.35 40.94
C LEU A 377 -87.43 55.87 42.34
N ALA A 378 -86.45 56.04 43.23
CA ALA A 378 -86.68 56.62 44.56
C ALA A 378 -87.27 58.06 44.50
N GLN A 379 -86.89 58.86 43.49
CA GLN A 379 -87.50 60.18 43.25
C GLN A 379 -88.95 60.11 42.75
N LEU A 380 -89.33 59.05 42.03
CA LEU A 380 -90.72 58.82 41.60
C LEU A 380 -91.57 58.27 42.75
N GLU A 381 -91.04 57.32 43.52
CA GLU A 381 -91.68 56.75 44.73
C GLU A 381 -91.96 57.86 45.77
N ALA A 382 -91.00 58.76 46.00
CA ALA A 382 -91.20 59.93 46.86
C ALA A 382 -92.34 60.84 46.35
N ARG A 383 -92.36 61.15 45.05
CA ARG A 383 -93.43 61.95 44.43
C ARG A 383 -94.79 61.26 44.46
N GLU A 384 -94.84 59.94 44.35
CA GLU A 384 -96.09 59.18 44.47
C GLU A 384 -96.61 59.20 45.91
N MET A 385 -95.72 59.12 46.91
CA MET A 385 -96.06 59.33 48.32
C MET A 385 -96.61 60.74 48.57
N ASP A 386 -95.97 61.78 48.02
CA ASP A 386 -96.45 63.16 48.12
C ASP A 386 -97.84 63.33 47.47
N LEU A 387 -98.04 62.76 46.28
CA LEU A 387 -99.34 62.78 45.57
C LEU A 387 -100.43 62.01 46.33
N GLU A 388 -100.11 60.87 46.95
CA GLU A 388 -101.07 60.11 47.75
C GLU A 388 -101.39 60.80 49.09
N ASN A 389 -100.46 61.59 49.64
CA ASN A 389 -100.75 62.49 50.76
C ASN A 389 -101.66 63.65 50.33
N ALA A 390 -101.37 64.33 49.22
CA ALA A 390 -102.26 65.36 48.67
C ALA A 390 -103.67 64.81 48.34
N ARG A 391 -103.78 63.56 47.84
CA ARG A 391 -105.08 62.88 47.67
C ARG A 391 -105.80 62.60 48.99
N LYS A 392 -105.10 62.37 50.11
CA LYS A 392 -105.73 62.24 51.45
C LYS A 392 -106.27 63.60 51.91
N GLU A 393 -105.48 64.66 51.76
CA GLU A 393 -105.90 66.03 52.07
C GLU A 393 -107.12 66.45 51.24
N ILE A 394 -107.11 66.21 49.93
CA ILE A 394 -108.27 66.48 49.05
C ILE A 394 -109.52 65.70 49.51
N ARG A 395 -109.38 64.43 49.93
CA ARG A 395 -110.50 63.64 50.48
C ARG A 395 -111.00 64.21 51.82
N GLN A 396 -110.12 64.67 52.69
CA GLN A 396 -110.49 65.33 53.95
C GLN A 396 -111.23 66.66 53.69
N LEU A 397 -110.72 67.47 52.76
CA LEU A 397 -111.35 68.74 52.36
C LEU A 397 -112.73 68.56 51.71
N HIS A 398 -112.94 67.48 50.94
CA HIS A 398 -114.28 67.14 50.45
C HIS A 398 -115.22 66.77 51.60
N VAL A 399 -114.77 65.94 52.56
CA VAL A 399 -115.58 65.59 53.75
C VAL A 399 -115.90 66.81 54.61
N GLU A 400 -114.99 67.78 54.72
CA GLU A 400 -115.29 69.08 55.36
C GLU A 400 -116.30 69.91 54.56
N LEU A 401 -116.21 69.91 53.22
CA LEU A 401 -117.13 70.65 52.36
C LEU A 401 -118.54 70.05 52.41
N ASP A 402 -118.67 68.73 52.32
CA ASP A 402 -119.93 68.00 52.50
C ASP A 402 -120.57 68.32 53.87
N GLN A 403 -119.77 68.37 54.94
CA GLN A 403 -120.26 68.75 56.27
C GLN A 403 -120.75 70.20 56.30
N ARG A 404 -120.04 71.14 55.67
CA ARG A 404 -120.46 72.55 55.54
C ARG A 404 -121.75 72.68 54.73
N GLU A 405 -121.89 71.94 53.63
CA GLU A 405 -123.12 71.88 52.84
C GLU A 405 -124.30 71.31 53.63
N ILE A 406 -124.10 70.22 54.40
CA ILE A 406 -125.15 69.64 55.24
C ILE A 406 -125.59 70.64 56.33
N VAL A 407 -124.66 71.40 56.91
CA VAL A 407 -124.99 72.48 57.86
C VAL A 407 -125.75 73.62 57.17
N GLN A 408 -125.35 74.04 55.97
CA GLN A 408 -126.03 75.08 55.20
C GLN A 408 -127.44 74.67 54.78
N LYS A 409 -127.61 73.44 54.25
CA LYS A 409 -128.91 72.86 53.88
C LYS A 409 -129.82 72.73 55.10
N LYS A 410 -129.30 72.34 56.27
CA LYS A 410 -130.04 72.36 57.54
C LYS A 410 -130.50 73.77 57.92
N ALA A 411 -129.64 74.78 57.81
CA ALA A 411 -130.01 76.17 58.09
C ALA A 411 -131.12 76.67 57.15
N GLN A 412 -131.04 76.37 55.85
CA GLN A 412 -132.09 76.70 54.87
C GLN A 412 -133.42 76.01 55.19
N PHE A 413 -133.42 74.72 55.57
CA PHE A 413 -134.65 74.04 56.00
C PHE A 413 -135.21 74.62 57.30
N GLN A 414 -134.36 75.00 58.25
CA GLN A 414 -134.76 75.68 59.49
C GLN A 414 -135.48 77.01 59.19
N GLU A 415 -134.92 77.81 58.29
CA GLU A 415 -135.48 79.10 57.84
C GLU A 415 -136.82 78.93 57.11
N GLN A 416 -136.92 77.95 56.19
CA GLN A 416 -138.18 77.59 55.53
C GLN A 416 -139.25 77.11 56.52
N LEU A 417 -138.86 76.38 57.57
CA LEU A 417 -139.78 75.88 58.60
C LEU A 417 -140.33 77.04 59.43
N VAL A 418 -139.47 77.97 59.88
CA VAL A 418 -139.87 79.21 60.56
C VAL A 418 -140.81 80.06 59.69
N ALA A 419 -140.53 80.18 58.39
CA ALA A 419 -141.41 80.89 57.45
C ALA A 419 -142.78 80.21 57.30
N LYS A 420 -142.84 78.87 57.28
CA LYS A 420 -144.10 78.12 57.26
C LYS A 420 -144.87 78.23 58.56
N GLU A 421 -144.22 78.22 59.72
CA GLU A 421 -144.87 78.47 61.02
C GLU A 421 -145.48 79.88 61.10
N ALA A 422 -144.76 80.90 60.61
CA ALA A 422 -145.27 82.27 60.55
C ALA A 422 -146.54 82.36 59.68
N ARG A 423 -146.52 81.71 58.50
CA ARG A 423 -147.69 81.64 57.61
C ARG A 423 -148.84 80.84 58.24
N LEU A 424 -148.57 79.76 58.97
CA LEU A 424 -149.60 79.00 59.67
C LEU A 424 -150.28 79.86 60.76
N LYS A 425 -149.50 80.59 61.57
CA LYS A 425 -150.02 81.54 62.57
C LYS A 425 -150.89 82.65 61.94
N GLN A 426 -150.57 83.07 60.71
CA GLN A 426 -151.40 84.02 59.95
C GLN A 426 -152.73 83.40 59.48
N VAL A 427 -152.71 82.15 59.00
CA VAL A 427 -153.94 81.44 58.57
C VAL A 427 -154.86 81.14 59.76
N VAL A 428 -154.31 80.74 60.92
CA VAL A 428 -155.10 80.54 62.14
C VAL A 428 -155.83 81.83 62.54
N LYS A 429 -155.16 82.98 62.51
CA LYS A 429 -155.81 84.29 62.75
C LYS A 429 -156.90 84.65 61.73
N GLN A 430 -156.81 84.17 60.49
CA GLN A 430 -157.86 84.36 59.50
C GLN A 430 -159.07 83.46 59.80
N GLN A 431 -158.83 82.22 60.24
CA GLN A 431 -159.89 81.30 60.68
C GLN A 431 -160.61 81.84 61.93
N GLU A 432 -159.87 82.26 62.96
CA GLU A 432 -160.43 82.85 64.19
C GLU A 432 -161.38 84.03 63.90
N LYS A 433 -161.04 84.86 62.89
CA LYS A 433 -161.87 85.99 62.43
C LYS A 433 -163.15 85.53 61.71
N ILE A 434 -163.06 84.55 60.81
CA ILE A 434 -164.23 84.00 60.11
C ILE A 434 -165.17 83.32 61.12
N GLU A 435 -164.64 82.66 62.16
CA GLU A 435 -165.44 82.08 63.24
C GLU A 435 -166.16 83.14 64.09
N SER A 436 -165.64 84.36 64.25
CA SER A 436 -166.44 85.48 64.81
C SER A 436 -167.56 85.91 63.85
N GLU A 437 -167.26 86.13 62.57
CA GLU A 437 -168.23 86.60 61.57
C GLU A 437 -169.42 85.64 61.42
N ILE A 438 -169.19 84.32 61.51
CA ILE A 438 -170.25 83.31 61.52
C ILE A 438 -171.15 83.43 62.76
N ARG A 439 -170.58 83.64 63.95
CA ARG A 439 -171.35 83.77 65.21
C ARG A 439 -172.25 85.01 65.20
N ASP A 440 -171.77 86.11 64.63
CA ASP A 440 -172.55 87.35 64.49
C ASP A 440 -173.77 87.12 63.57
N HIS A 441 -173.58 86.48 62.41
CA HIS A 441 -174.68 86.14 61.50
C HIS A 441 -175.66 85.08 62.04
N GLU A 442 -175.20 84.12 62.85
CA GLU A 442 -176.09 83.20 63.56
C GLU A 442 -177.02 83.95 64.54
N GLU A 443 -176.55 85.05 65.13
CA GLU A 443 -177.35 85.87 66.06
C GLU A 443 -178.31 86.80 65.31
N GLU A 444 -177.95 87.29 64.12
CA GLU A 444 -178.87 87.99 63.21
C GLU A 444 -180.03 87.07 62.74
N MET A 445 -179.75 85.84 62.30
CA MET A 445 -180.81 84.88 61.96
C MET A 445 -181.75 84.61 63.16
N ARG A 446 -181.20 84.56 64.38
CA ARG A 446 -181.97 84.32 65.61
C ARG A 446 -182.95 85.45 65.91
N LYS A 447 -182.65 86.70 65.53
CA LYS A 447 -183.60 87.82 65.53
C LYS A 447 -184.67 87.69 64.45
N LEU A 448 -184.28 87.43 63.21
CA LEU A 448 -185.21 87.36 62.07
C LEU A 448 -186.29 86.29 62.27
N LEU A 449 -185.95 85.15 62.87
CA LEU A 449 -186.90 84.09 63.23
C LEU A 449 -187.89 84.53 64.32
N ALA A 450 -187.47 85.35 65.29
CA ALA A 450 -188.36 85.88 66.33
C ALA A 450 -189.32 86.96 65.77
N GLU A 451 -188.86 87.78 64.82
CA GLU A 451 -189.71 88.72 64.09
C GLU A 451 -190.76 87.97 63.24
N GLN A 452 -190.36 86.90 62.53
CA GLN A 452 -191.30 86.05 61.79
C GLN A 452 -192.37 85.43 62.72
N GLU A 453 -191.98 84.84 63.85
CA GLU A 453 -192.92 84.23 64.81
C GLU A 453 -193.88 85.28 65.44
N THR A 454 -193.51 86.56 65.42
CA THR A 454 -194.38 87.66 65.86
C THR A 454 -195.40 88.00 64.78
N ILE A 455 -194.95 88.18 63.53
CA ILE A 455 -195.82 88.47 62.36
C ILE A 455 -196.83 87.34 62.12
N GLU A 456 -196.43 86.07 62.28
CA GLU A 456 -197.34 84.93 62.10
C GLU A 456 -198.51 84.95 63.11
N ARG A 457 -198.31 85.44 64.34
CA ARG A 457 -199.38 85.62 65.34
C ARG A 457 -200.37 86.71 64.93
N GLU A 458 -199.89 87.87 64.51
CA GLU A 458 -200.74 88.99 64.06
C GLU A 458 -201.61 88.59 62.86
N VAL A 459 -201.04 87.83 61.91
CA VAL A 459 -201.77 87.30 60.75
C VAL A 459 -202.88 86.31 61.15
N ILE A 460 -202.73 85.57 62.25
CA ILE A 460 -203.76 84.65 62.75
C ILE A 460 -204.93 85.42 63.38
N GLU A 461 -204.66 86.44 64.19
CA GLU A 461 -205.71 87.27 64.81
C GLU A 461 -206.53 88.04 63.76
N ALA A 462 -205.84 88.67 62.79
CA ALA A 462 -206.49 89.37 61.67
C ALA A 462 -207.46 88.47 60.88
N LYS A 463 -207.06 87.21 60.62
CA LYS A 463 -207.92 86.22 59.92
C LYS A 463 -209.12 85.76 60.74
N GLN A 464 -209.07 85.84 62.08
CA GLN A 464 -210.22 85.53 62.92
C GLN A 464 -211.22 86.70 62.97
N ALA A 465 -210.75 87.94 63.09
CA ALA A 465 -211.58 89.14 63.02
C ALA A 465 -212.35 89.25 61.68
N GLN A 466 -211.68 88.95 60.56
CA GLN A 466 -212.27 89.01 59.22
C GLN A 466 -213.50 88.08 59.05
N ARG A 467 -213.51 86.92 59.72
CA ARG A 467 -214.61 85.93 59.65
C ARG A 467 -215.88 86.34 60.41
N HIS A 468 -215.84 87.40 61.23
CA HIS A 468 -217.01 87.87 61.96
C HIS A 468 -217.77 89.02 61.26
N TRP A 469 -217.17 89.63 60.22
CA TRP A 469 -217.76 90.73 59.45
C TRP A 469 -218.40 90.30 58.12
N ALA A 470 -217.91 89.20 57.54
CA ALA A 470 -218.48 88.55 56.35
C ALA A 470 -219.19 87.25 56.77
N GLU A 471 -220.48 87.01 56.49
CA GLU A 471 -221.47 87.81 55.75
C GLU A 471 -222.85 87.81 56.44
N LYS A 472 -223.41 89.01 56.66
CA LYS A 472 -224.82 89.20 57.09
C LYS A 472 -225.73 89.66 55.93
N LYS A 473 -225.38 89.30 54.69
CA LYS A 473 -226.13 89.54 53.43
C LYS A 473 -226.10 88.26 52.57
N LYS A 474 -227.17 88.00 51.83
CA LYS A 474 -227.49 86.68 51.24
C LYS A 474 -226.95 86.42 49.82
N HIS A 475 -226.65 85.13 49.62
CA HIS A 475 -226.87 84.22 48.47
C HIS A 475 -225.56 83.59 47.97
N GLU A 476 -225.23 82.35 48.36
CA GLU A 476 -225.82 81.06 47.94
C GLU A 476 -225.42 80.64 46.50
N GLY A 477 -224.51 79.66 46.39
CA GLY A 477 -224.10 79.02 45.13
C GLY A 477 -222.63 78.55 45.13
N PRO A 478 -222.25 77.45 45.84
CA PRO A 478 -220.85 77.24 46.25
C PRO A 478 -220.25 75.85 45.88
N VAL A 479 -218.97 75.64 46.30
CA VAL A 479 -218.37 74.33 46.70
C VAL A 479 -218.03 73.31 45.58
N LEU A 480 -216.85 72.65 45.52
CA LEU A 480 -215.54 72.85 46.18
C LEU A 480 -214.45 71.86 45.61
N GLU A 481 -213.17 72.25 45.58
CA GLU A 481 -211.95 71.44 45.89
C GLU A 481 -211.63 70.08 45.15
N LYS A 482 -210.42 69.47 45.19
CA LYS A 482 -209.20 69.69 46.02
C LYS A 482 -207.89 69.16 45.39
N ARG A 483 -206.75 69.61 45.99
CA ARG A 483 -205.41 68.98 46.14
C ARG A 483 -204.29 69.17 45.08
N LYS A 484 -203.24 69.86 45.55
CA LYS A 484 -201.78 69.49 45.57
C LYS A 484 -201.00 69.32 44.24
N SER A 485 -199.69 69.57 44.18
CA SER A 485 -198.76 70.41 45.00
C SER A 485 -197.41 70.58 44.27
N GLU A 486 -196.52 71.42 44.82
CA GLU A 486 -195.06 71.50 44.55
C GLU A 486 -194.57 72.03 43.18
N SER A 487 -193.91 73.20 43.21
CA SER A 487 -192.80 73.57 42.32
C SER A 487 -191.99 74.70 42.97
N SER A 488 -190.67 74.75 42.73
CA SER A 488 -189.77 75.85 43.13
C SER A 488 -188.55 75.87 42.18
N PRO A 489 -188.25 76.97 41.45
CA PRO A 489 -187.30 76.93 40.34
C PRO A 489 -185.94 77.65 40.54
N ASP A 490 -184.90 77.02 40.01
CA ASP A 490 -183.74 77.55 39.27
C ASP A 490 -182.82 78.70 39.78
N ALA A 491 -181.59 78.26 40.14
CA ALA A 491 -180.32 78.64 39.47
C ALA A 491 -179.76 80.08 39.70
N PRO A 492 -178.58 80.51 39.15
CA PRO A 492 -177.66 79.82 38.22
C PRO A 492 -176.11 80.03 38.37
N LYS A 493 -175.32 79.31 37.53
CA LYS A 493 -173.97 79.69 36.97
C LYS A 493 -172.75 79.70 37.94
N PHE A 494 -171.47 79.66 37.51
CA PHE A 494 -170.81 79.59 36.18
C PHE A 494 -169.34 79.04 36.27
N HIS A 495 -168.87 78.30 35.25
CA HIS A 495 -167.47 78.25 34.70
C HIS A 495 -166.23 77.91 35.62
N ALA A 496 -165.04 77.52 35.11
CA ALA A 496 -164.53 77.24 33.75
C ALA A 496 -163.37 76.21 33.72
N SER A 497 -162.98 75.79 32.52
CA SER A 497 -161.93 74.83 32.15
C SER A 497 -160.50 75.42 32.04
N HIS A 498 -159.46 74.59 32.16
CA HIS A 498 -158.51 74.28 31.05
C HIS A 498 -157.53 73.14 31.40
N ALA A 499 -156.60 72.78 30.49
CA ALA A 499 -155.74 71.61 30.58
C ALA A 499 -154.34 71.82 29.96
N ARG A 500 -153.31 71.12 30.52
CA ARG A 500 -151.91 70.99 30.01
C ARG A 500 -151.10 72.32 29.91
N PRO A 501 -149.77 72.30 29.61
CA PRO A 501 -148.83 71.18 29.48
C PRO A 501 -147.54 71.30 30.35
N GLU A 502 -146.70 70.24 30.27
CA GLU A 502 -145.22 70.23 30.15
C GLU A 502 -144.22 70.94 31.11
N VAL A 503 -143.10 70.22 31.31
CA VAL A 503 -141.68 70.65 31.19
C VAL A 503 -140.77 70.83 32.44
N LEU A 504 -139.71 69.99 32.44
CA LEU A 504 -138.35 70.06 33.04
C LEU A 504 -138.09 69.89 34.57
N ASP A 505 -137.03 69.09 34.80
CA ASP A 505 -135.93 69.07 35.81
C ASP A 505 -136.25 69.12 37.33
N ASP A 506 -135.51 68.42 38.22
CA ASP A 506 -134.36 67.48 38.08
C ASP A 506 -134.70 66.09 38.66
#